data_AF-A0A839A778-F1
#
_entry.id   AF-A0A839A778-F1
#
_cell.length_a   1.000
_cell.length_b   1.000
_cell.length_c   1.000
_cell.angle_alpha   90.00
_cell.angle_beta   90.00
_cell.angle_gamma   90.00
#
_symmetry.space_group_name_H-M   'P 1'
#
loop_
_entity.id
_entity.type
_entity.pdbx_description
1 polymer ?
#
loop_
_entity_poly.entity_id
_entity_poly.type
_entity_poly.pdbx_seq_one_letter_code
_entity_poly.pdbx_strand_id
1 'polypeptide(L)' 'MQSLGPIFRNLRLEKQLTLKDTAKGIVSQPFLSNFETGKSGISADKLFALLQRLKVSPEEFYRLASFYNSVSIYEF' A
#
# COMPACT_ATOMS: atom_id res chain seq x y z
N MET A 1 -10.79 -1.34 10.72
CA MET A 1 -10.17 -0.59 9.60
C MET A 1 -9.35 -1.57 8.79
N GLN A 2 -9.68 -1.80 7.52
CA GLN A 2 -8.73 -2.51 6.65
C GLN A 2 -7.43 -1.72 6.61
N SER A 3 -6.30 -2.38 6.81
CA SER A 3 -5.00 -1.71 6.83
C SER A 3 -4.66 -1.21 5.42
N LEU A 4 -4.00 -0.06 5.33
CA LEU A 4 -3.56 0.50 4.04
C LEU A 4 -2.59 -0.43 3.29
N GLY A 5 -1.92 -1.32 4.02
CA GLY A 5 -0.94 -2.28 3.50
C GLY A 5 -1.49 -3.23 2.41
N PRO A 6 -2.53 -4.03 2.67
CA PRO A 6 -3.15 -4.89 1.66
C PRO A 6 -3.57 -4.17 0.38
N ILE A 7 -4.13 -2.95 0.48
CA ILE A 7 -4.49 -2.14 -0.69
C ILE A 7 -3.24 -1.74 -1.46
N PHE A 8 -2.20 -1.29 -0.76
CA PHE A 8 -0.90 -0.98 -1.38
C PHE A 8 -0.29 -2.20 -2.08
N ARG A 9 -0.39 -3.39 -1.47
CA ARG A 9 0.08 -4.65 -2.06
C ARG A 9 -0.59 -4.94 -3.39
N ASN A 10 -1.91 -4.79 -3.46
CA ASN A 10 -2.66 -5.03 -4.70
C ASN A 10 -2.17 -4.11 -5.81
N LEU A 11 -2.05 -2.81 -5.54
CA LEU A 11 -1.49 -1.85 -6.49
C LEU A 11 -0.06 -2.21 -6.92
N ARG A 12 0.80 -2.63 -5.98
CA ARG A 12 2.17 -3.05 -6.32
C ARG A 12 2.16 -4.22 -7.30
N LEU A 13 1.32 -5.23 -7.05
CA LEU A 13 1.20 -6.42 -7.89
C LEU A 13 0.61 -6.10 -9.27
N GLU A 14 -0.38 -5.22 -9.36
CA GLU A 14 -0.92 -4.72 -10.63
C GLU A 14 0.13 -3.99 -11.47
N LYS A 15 1.03 -3.25 -10.82
CA LYS A 15 2.20 -2.62 -11.46
C LYS A 15 3.33 -3.61 -11.76
N GLN A 16 3.17 -4.90 -11.44
CA GLN A 16 4.16 -5.96 -11.63
C GLN A 16 5.52 -5.66 -10.95
N LEU A 17 5.50 -4.90 -9.85
CA LEU A 17 6.71 -4.55 -9.11
C LEU A 17 7.00 -5.58 -8.01
N THR A 18 8.26 -5.99 -7.89
CA THR A 18 8.66 -6.87 -6.77
C THR A 18 8.79 -6.08 -5.46
N LEU A 19 8.83 -6.78 -4.32
CA LEU A 19 9.17 -6.16 -3.04
C LEU A 19 10.54 -5.47 -3.09
N LYS A 20 11.52 -6.10 -3.75
CA LYS A 20 12.86 -5.55 -3.95
C LYS A 20 12.81 -4.24 -4.73
N ASP A 21 12.12 -4.21 -5.86
CA ASP A 21 12.02 -3.03 -6.72
C ASP A 21 11.24 -1.90 -6.07
N THR A 22 10.27 -2.24 -5.21
CA THR A 22 9.43 -1.25 -4.54
C THR A 22 10.12 -0.66 -3.30
N ALA A 23 10.78 -1.50 -2.50
CA ALA A 23 11.43 -1.09 -1.26
C ALA A 23 12.76 -0.35 -1.49
N LYS A 24 13.46 -0.61 -2.60
CA LYS A 24 14.82 -0.12 -2.89
C LYS A 24 15.00 1.36 -2.54
N GLY A 25 15.90 1.66 -1.60
CA GLY A 25 16.23 3.04 -1.21
C GLY A 25 15.18 3.79 -0.38
N ILE A 26 14.09 3.14 0.03
CA ILE A 26 13.03 3.75 0.86
C ILE A 26 12.90 3.04 2.21
N VAL A 27 12.73 1.71 2.18
CA VAL A 27 12.57 0.81 3.33
C VAL A 27 13.23 -0.55 3.05
N SER A 28 13.30 -1.44 4.04
CA SER A 28 13.74 -2.82 3.82
C SER A 28 12.62 -3.69 3.21
N GLN A 29 12.98 -4.76 2.49
CA GLN A 29 11.98 -5.70 1.94
C GLN A 29 11.14 -6.37 3.04
N PRO A 30 11.69 -6.81 4.19
CA PRO A 30 10.89 -7.34 5.29
C PRO A 30 9.92 -6.32 5.87
N PHE A 31 10.34 -5.05 5.99
CA PHE A 31 9.46 -3.97 6.43
C PHE A 31 8.29 -3.77 5.47
N LEU A 32 8.55 -3.69 4.16
CA LEU A 32 7.49 -3.55 3.15
C LEU A 32 6.52 -4.74 3.19
N SER A 33 7.04 -5.97 3.32
CA SER A 33 6.23 -7.18 3.45
C SER A 33 5.33 -7.15 4.70
N ASN A 34 5.88 -6.73 5.85
CA ASN A 34 5.12 -6.59 7.09
C ASN A 34 4.04 -5.51 6.97
N PHE A 35 4.35 -4.37 6.34
CA PHE A 35 3.35 -3.34 6.05
C PHE A 35 2.24 -3.89 5.16
N GLU A 36 2.58 -4.51 4.02
CA GLU A 36 1.61 -5.06 3.05
C GLU A 36 0.71 -6.16 3.62
N THR A 37 1.14 -6.83 4.69
CA THR A 37 0.38 -7.88 5.38
C THR A 37 -0.28 -7.39 6.66
N GLY A 38 -0.21 -6.09 6.95
CA GLY A 38 -0.82 -5.48 8.14
C GLY A 38 -0.11 -5.76 9.46
N LYS A 39 1.08 -6.37 9.44
CA LYS A 39 1.90 -6.66 10.63
C LYS A 39 2.61 -5.43 11.19
N SER A 40 2.78 -4.39 10.39
CA SER A 40 3.33 -3.11 10.83
C SER A 40 2.62 -1.94 10.17
N GLY A 41 2.58 -0.81 10.88
CA GLY A 41 2.26 0.47 10.26
C GLY A 41 3.41 0.99 9.38
N ILE A 42 3.19 2.15 8.78
CA ILE A 42 4.19 2.89 8.02
C ILE A 42 4.02 4.39 8.30
N SER A 43 5.12 5.14 8.31
CA SER A 43 5.06 6.60 8.40
C SER A 43 4.62 7.22 7.06
N ALA A 44 4.02 8.42 7.11
CA ALA A 44 3.48 9.08 5.93
C ALA A 44 4.55 9.37 4.85
N ASP A 45 5.75 9.80 5.26
CA ASP A 45 6.87 10.08 4.36
C ASP A 45 7.28 8.83 3.55
N LYS A 46 7.34 7.66 4.20
CA LYS A 46 7.66 6.39 3.54
C LYS A 46 6.53 5.92 2.65
N LEU A 47 5.28 6.07 3.07
CA LEU A 47 4.13 5.75 2.23
C LEU A 47 4.12 6.59 0.94
N PHE A 48 4.32 7.91 1.04
CA PHE A 48 4.33 8.78 -0.13
C PHE A 48 5.48 8.47 -1.09
N ALA A 49 6.68 8.19 -0.57
CA ALA A 49 7.81 7.77 -1.40
C ALA A 49 7.52 6.45 -2.15
N LEU A 50 6.85 5.51 -1.49
CA LEU A 50 6.45 4.24 -2.11
C LEU A 50 5.32 4.42 -3.15
N LEU A 51 4.33 5.26 -2.88
CA LEU A 51 3.28 5.59 -3.85
C LEU A 51 3.85 6.27 -5.10
N GLN A 52 4.83 7.16 -4.93
CA GLN A 52 5.57 7.76 -6.04
C GLN A 52 6.28 6.70 -6.90
N ARG A 53 6.87 5.65 -6.29
CA ARG A 53 7.46 4.51 -7.01
C ARG A 53 6.45 3.76 -7.86
N LEU A 54 5.24 3.59 -7.34
CA LEU A 54 4.11 2.95 -8.04
C LEU A 54 3.45 3.87 -9.08
N LYS A 55 3.86 5.14 -9.16
CA LYS A 55 3.20 6.19 -9.95
C LYS A 55 1.72 6.34 -9.61
N VAL A 56 1.39 6.26 -8.32
CA VAL A 56 0.04 6.44 -7.78
C VAL A 56 0.05 7.69 -6.92
N SER A 57 -0.95 8.56 -7.09
CA SER A 57 -1.06 9.75 -6.24
C SER A 57 -1.64 9.39 -4.86
N PRO A 58 -1.29 10.11 -3.78
CA PRO A 58 -1.91 9.90 -2.47
C PRO A 58 -3.43 10.01 -2.49
N GLU A 59 -3.97 10.92 -3.31
CA GLU A 59 -5.42 11.12 -3.46
C GLU A 59 -6.10 9.90 -4.12
N GLU A 60 -5.52 9.37 -5.20
CA GLU A 60 -5.99 8.14 -5.85
C GLU A 60 -5.94 6.95 -4.90
N PHE A 61 -4.83 6.79 -4.17
CA PHE A 61 -4.68 5.75 -3.16
C PHE A 61 -5.75 5.86 -2.07
N TYR A 62 -6.02 7.07 -1.58
CA TYR A 62 -7.05 7.31 -0.57
C TYR A 62 -8.45 7.02 -1.10
N ARG A 63 -8.79 7.40 -2.34
CA ARG A 63 -10.08 7.08 -2.95
C ARG A 63 -10.31 5.57 -3.04
N LEU A 64 -9.29 4.82 -3.48
CA LEU A 64 -9.35 3.36 -3.54
C LEU A 64 -9.54 2.78 -2.13
N ALA A 65 -8.76 3.23 -1.16
CA ALA A 65 -8.88 2.78 0.22
C ALA A 65 -10.27 3.06 0.81
N SER A 66 -10.82 4.25 0.59
CA SER A 66 -12.17 4.61 1.03
C SER A 66 -13.25 3.75 0.35
N PHE A 67 -13.11 3.48 -0.94
CA PHE A 67 -14.04 2.62 -1.68
C PHE A 67 -14.06 1.19 -1.11
N TYR A 68 -12.90 0.56 -0.90
CA TYR A 68 -12.83 -0.79 -0.32
C TYR A 68 -13.45 -0.86 1.09
N ASN A 69 -13.24 0.17 1.91
CA ASN A 69 -13.89 0.25 3.22
C ASN A 69 -15.41 0.42 3.09
N SER A 70 -15.91 1.11 2.06
CA SER A 70 -17.35 1.26 1.81
C SER A 70 -18.01 0.02 1.22
N VAL A 71 -17.30 -0.82 0.46
CA VAL A 71 -17.87 -2.08 -0.08
C VAL A 71 -17.90 -3.16 1.00
N SER A 72 -16.85 -3.24 1.81
CA SER A 72 -16.72 -4.26 2.86
C SER A 72 -17.76 -4.13 4.00
N ILE A 73 -18.50 -3.01 4.09
CA ILE A 73 -19.61 -2.82 5.04
C ILE A 73 -20.97 -3.31 4.49
N TYR A 74 -21.05 -3.68 3.21
CA TYR A 74 -22.30 -4.15 2.57
C TYR A 74 -22.31 -5.66 2.26
N GLU A 75 -21.24 -6.40 2.57
CA GLU A 75 -21.18 -7.86 2.39
C GLU A 75 -21.49 -8.66 3.68
N PHE A 76 -22.35 -8.13 4.55
CA PHE A 76 -22.89 -8.82 5.73
C PHE A 76 -24.41 -8.82 5.73
#